data_AF-D6MK35-F1
#
_entry.id   AF-D6MK35-F1
#
_cell.length_a   1.000
_cell.length_b   1.000
_cell.length_c   1.000
_cell.angle_alpha   90.00
_cell.angle_beta   90.00
_cell.angle_gamma   90.00
#
_symmetry.space_group_name_H-M   'P 1'
#
loop_
_entity.id
_entity.type
_entity.pdbx_description
1 polymer ?
#
loop_
_entity_poly.entity_id
_entity_poly.type
_entity_poly.pdbx_seq_one_letter_code
_entity_poly.pdbx_strand_id
1 'polypeptide(L)' 'MGVQHLKSHLGLRKGVWTKEEDALLRKCMEKYGDVRWSLIPKRAGLNRCRKSCRLRWLNYL' A
#
# COMPACT_ATOMS: atom_id res chain seq x y z
N MET A 1 -11.90 -21.76 3.62
CA MET A 1 -11.47 -20.48 3.01
C MET A 1 -10.81 -19.62 4.08
N GLY A 2 -9.61 -19.09 3.80
CA GLY A 2 -9.05 -17.92 4.50
C GLY A 2 -8.23 -18.18 5.76
N VAL A 3 -6.91 -18.09 5.64
CA VAL A 3 -6.04 -17.25 6.48
C VAL A 3 -4.68 -17.12 5.78
N GLN A 4 -4.52 -16.10 4.94
CA GLN A 4 -3.18 -15.75 4.44
C GLN A 4 -2.42 -15.05 5.57
N HIS A 5 -1.52 -15.82 6.17
CA HIS A 5 -0.62 -15.46 7.25
C HIS A 5 0.08 -14.12 6.96
N LEU A 6 -0.11 -13.17 7.87
CA LEU A 6 0.47 -11.84 7.85
C LEU A 6 1.97 -11.98 8.13
N LYS A 7 2.85 -11.75 7.15
CA LYS A 7 4.28 -11.58 7.44
C LYS A 7 4.42 -10.44 8.46
N SER A 8 4.88 -10.78 9.66
CA SER A 8 5.31 -9.82 10.68
C SER A 8 6.45 -8.98 10.11
N HIS A 9 6.12 -7.81 9.57
CA HIS A 9 7.11 -6.87 9.09
C HIS A 9 7.60 -6.00 10.24
N LEU A 10 8.70 -6.42 10.86
CA LEU A 10 9.40 -5.71 11.94
C LEU A 10 10.09 -4.40 11.49
N GLY A 11 9.66 -3.77 10.38
CA GLY A 11 10.27 -2.55 9.83
C GLY A 11 9.38 -1.68 8.93
N LEU A 12 8.07 -1.97 8.87
CA LEU A 12 7.14 -1.09 8.16
C LEU A 12 6.83 0.14 9.01
N ARG A 13 6.72 1.31 8.36
CA ARG A 13 6.30 2.54 9.05
C ARG A 13 4.92 2.32 9.67
N LYS A 14 4.87 2.30 11.00
CA LYS A 14 3.63 2.38 11.79
C LYS A 14 3.40 3.86 12.07
N GLY A 15 2.44 4.46 11.39
CA GLY A 15 2.16 5.89 11.51
C GLY A 15 1.16 6.40 10.48
N VAL A 16 0.75 7.65 10.67
CA VAL A 16 -0.15 8.37 9.77
C VAL A 16 0.44 8.39 8.37
N TRP A 17 -0.42 8.30 7.36
CA TRP A 17 0.00 8.47 5.96
C TRP A 17 0.33 9.93 5.70
N THR A 18 1.50 10.17 5.11
CA THR A 18 1.87 11.52 4.68
C THR A 18 1.32 11.83 3.29
N LYS A 19 1.21 13.10 2.94
CA LYS A 19 0.71 13.53 1.61
C LYS A 19 1.60 13.00 0.48
N GLU A 20 2.90 12.85 0.75
CA GLU A 20 3.87 12.29 -0.19
C GLU A 20 3.60 10.80 -0.43
N GLU A 21 3.32 10.03 0.62
CA GLU A 21 2.94 8.62 0.48
C GLU A 21 1.64 8.45 -0.31
N ASP A 22 0.66 9.33 -0.06
CA ASP A 22 -0.61 9.36 -0.80
C ASP A 22 -0.41 9.68 -2.29
N ALA A 23 0.45 10.65 -2.61
CA ALA A 23 0.78 11.01 -3.99
C ALA A 23 1.48 9.85 -4.73
N LEU A 24 2.41 9.16 -4.07
CA LEU A 24 3.08 7.98 -4.62
C LEU A 24 2.08 6.83 -4.86
N LEU A 25 1.16 6.61 -3.91
CA LEU A 25 0.12 5.60 -4.03
C LEU A 25 -0.82 5.91 -5.20
N ARG A 26 -1.31 7.16 -5.33
CA ARG A 26 -2.14 7.63 -6.46
C ARG A 26 -1.44 7.46 -7.79
N LYS A 27 -0.22 7.97 -7.92
CA LYS A 27 0.56 7.85 -9.16
C LYS A 27 0.75 6.40 -9.58
N CYS A 28 0.96 5.48 -8.64
CA CYS A 28 1.03 4.06 -8.94
C CYS A 28 -0.32 3.46 -9.34
N MET A 29 -1.40 3.83 -8.67
CA MET A 29 -2.74 3.37 -9.02
C MET A 29 -3.17 3.85 -10.41
N GLU A 30 -2.92 5.11 -10.74
CA GLU A 30 -3.21 5.66 -12.08
C GLU A 30 -2.35 4.99 -13.16
N LYS A 31 -1.07 4.71 -12.87
CA LYS A 31 -0.15 4.09 -13.83
C LYS A 31 -0.41 2.60 -14.07
N TYR A 32 -0.77 1.86 -13.03
CA TYR A 32 -0.90 0.40 -13.09
C TYR A 32 -2.35 -0.10 -13.03
N GLY A 33 -3.32 0.76 -12.71
CA GLY A 33 -4.72 0.38 -12.56
C GLY A 33 -4.98 -0.64 -11.44
N ASP A 34 -6.09 -1.38 -11.55
CA ASP A 34 -6.57 -2.39 -10.59
C ASP A 34 -5.66 -3.63 -10.44
N VAL A 35 -4.63 -3.75 -11.27
CA VAL A 35 -3.84 -4.99 -11.35
C VAL A 35 -2.75 -5.05 -10.28
N ARG A 36 -3.14 -5.75 -9.20
CA ARG A 36 -2.32 -6.42 -8.18
C ARG A 36 -1.66 -5.47 -7.17
N TRP A 37 -2.43 -5.17 -6.13
CA TRP A 37 -2.00 -4.58 -4.85
C TRP A 37 -0.71 -5.17 -4.26
N SER A 38 -0.37 -6.42 -4.59
CA SER A 38 0.86 -7.08 -4.14
C SER A 38 2.13 -6.38 -4.58
N LEU A 39 2.12 -5.73 -5.75
CA LEU A 39 3.29 -5.07 -6.31
C LEU A 39 3.31 -3.57 -6.02
N ILE A 40 2.18 -3.00 -5.60
CA ILE A 40 2.01 -1.56 -5.41
C ILE A 40 3.00 -0.97 -4.41
N PRO A 41 3.20 -1.50 -3.19
CA PRO A 41 4.12 -0.87 -2.25
C PRO A 41 5.55 -0.83 -2.80
N LYS A 42 5.99 -1.91 -3.45
CA LYS A 42 7.31 -2.00 -4.07
C LYS A 42 7.45 -1.06 -5.27
N ARG A 43 6.44 -0.97 -6.13
CA ARG A 43 6.43 -0.10 -7.31
C ARG A 43 6.34 1.39 -6.97
N ALA A 44 5.60 1.71 -5.91
CA ALA A 44 5.44 3.07 -5.41
C ALA A 44 6.62 3.54 -4.56
N GLY A 45 7.58 2.66 -4.24
CA GLY A 45 8.67 2.98 -3.31
C GLY A 45 8.17 3.21 -1.88
N LEU A 46 7.01 2.68 -1.53
CA LEU A 46 6.40 2.86 -0.21
C LEU A 46 6.94 1.84 0.78
N ASN A 47 7.38 2.31 1.95
CA ASN A 47 7.69 1.45 3.08
C ASN A 47 6.42 1.07 3.87
N ARG A 48 5.40 0.59 3.15
CA ARG A 48 4.07 0.18 3.65
C ARG A 48 3.74 -1.24 3.16
N CYS A 49 2.88 -1.96 3.88
CA CYS A 49 2.39 -3.26 3.39
C CYS A 49 1.24 -3.09 2.41
N ARG A 50 1.02 -4.13 1.59
CA ARG A 50 -0.15 -4.28 0.71
C ARG A 50 -1.46 -3.91 1.41
N LYS A 51 -1.69 -4.47 2.61
CA LYS A 51 -2.93 -4.24 3.37
C LYS A 51 -3.11 -2.76 3.69
N SER A 52 -2.04 -2.06 4.10
CA SER A 52 -2.09 -0.64 4.40
C SER A 52 -2.35 0.20 3.16
N CYS A 53 -1.66 -0.08 2.04
CA CYS A 53 -1.89 0.63 0.77
C CYS A 53 -3.33 0.48 0.28
N ARG A 54 -3.88 -0.74 0.31
CA ARG A 54 -5.27 -1.00 -0.08
C ARG A 54 -6.27 -0.28 0.84
N LEU A 55 -6.04 -0.33 2.15
CA LEU A 55 -6.91 0.35 3.10
C LEU A 55 -6.89 1.87 2.89
N ARG A 56 -5.70 2.46 2.68
CA ARG A 56 -5.56 3.90 2.43
C ARG A 56 -6.32 4.33 1.19
N TRP A 57 -6.15 3.59 0.10
CA TRP A 57 -6.86 3.86 -1.15
C TRP A 57 -8.38 3.85 -0.97
N LEU A 58 -8.94 2.80 -0.37
CA LEU A 58 -10.39 2.65 -0.27
C LEU A 58 -11.07 3.60 0.73
N ASN A 59 -10.33 4.18 1.68
CA ASN A 59 -10.93 4.97 2.77
C ASN A 59 -10.66 6.47 2.66
N TYR A 60 -9.59 6.90 1.98
CA TYR A 60 -9.12 8.29 2.07
C TYR A 60 -8.65 8.91 0.74
N LEU A 61 -8.48 8.14 -0.33
CA LEU A 61 -7.89 8.64 -1.59
C LEU A 61 -8.83 8.53 -2.78
#